data_AF-A0A6P0IMK4-F1
#
_entry.id   AF-A0A6P0IMK4-F1
#
_cell.length_a   1.000
_cell.length_b   1.000
_cell.length_c   1.000
_cell.angle_alpha   90.00
_cell.angle_beta   90.00
_cell.angle_gamma   90.00
#
_symmetry.space_group_name_H-M   'P 1'
#
loop_
_entity.id
_entity.type
_entity.pdbx_description
1 polymer ?
#
loop_
_entity_poly.entity_id
_entity_poly.type
_entity_poly.pdbx_seq_one_letter_code
_entity_poly.pdbx_strand_id
1 'polypeptide(L)'
;AVLLELARAFATQAPTHPVRLVAFDMEEYGLLGSAAYAAYLKEQQQPLRLMLSLEMLGYCDRTPNSQWYPPGLKYFYPNQGDFIALVGNLPTILDFRHLARFIRQAGIPCQCLPVPLRGVIVPQTRLSDHAPFWDQGYRALMVTDTAFLRNPHYHKPSDRIDTLDLDFMTSVCRGLIAGLGNLV
;
A
#
# COMPACT_ATOMS: atom_id res chain seq x y z
N ALA A 1 -8.14 5.77 -8.11
CA ALA A 1 -8.38 4.95 -9.32
C ALA A 1 -8.38 3.45 -9.02
N VAL A 2 -7.26 2.88 -8.55
CA VAL A 2 -7.14 1.42 -8.28
C VAL A 2 -8.24 0.86 -7.36
N LEU A 3 -8.65 1.60 -6.32
CA LEU A 3 -9.77 1.20 -5.45
C LEU A 3 -11.09 0.98 -6.20
N LEU A 4 -11.39 1.84 -7.18
CA LEU A 4 -12.61 1.74 -7.99
C LEU A 4 -12.53 0.56 -8.97
N GLU A 5 -11.35 0.29 -9.53
CA GLU A 5 -11.15 -0.90 -10.38
C GLU A 5 -11.23 -2.20 -9.59
N LEU A 6 -10.74 -2.22 -8.35
CA LEU A 6 -10.98 -3.33 -7.42
C LEU A 6 -12.48 -3.53 -7.17
N ALA A 7 -13.23 -2.44 -6.96
CA ALA A 7 -14.69 -2.50 -6.82
C ALA A 7 -15.36 -3.13 -8.03
N ARG A 8 -14.99 -2.65 -9.23
CA ARG A 8 -15.54 -3.15 -10.50
C ARG A 8 -15.23 -4.63 -10.70
N ALA A 9 -13.99 -5.05 -10.42
CA ALA A 9 -13.58 -6.45 -10.54
C ALA A 9 -14.33 -7.34 -9.54
N PHE A 10 -14.38 -6.96 -8.26
CA PHE A 10 -15.02 -7.76 -7.22
C PHE A 10 -16.55 -7.79 -7.30
N ALA A 11 -17.17 -6.81 -7.96
CA ALA A 11 -18.59 -6.89 -8.30
C ALA A 11 -18.89 -8.00 -9.31
N THR A 12 -17.95 -8.33 -10.21
CA THR A 12 -18.11 -9.41 -11.19
C THR A 12 -17.61 -10.76 -10.69
N GLN A 13 -16.57 -10.77 -9.85
CA GLN A 13 -15.98 -11.97 -9.28
C GLN A 13 -15.70 -11.73 -7.81
N ALA A 14 -16.58 -12.23 -6.95
CA ALA A 14 -16.44 -12.06 -5.52
C ALA A 14 -15.15 -12.72 -4.98
N PRO A 15 -14.40 -12.03 -4.11
CA PRO A 15 -13.25 -12.61 -3.43
C PRO A 15 -13.66 -13.63 -2.37
N THR A 16 -12.73 -14.50 -1.96
CA THR A 16 -12.97 -15.54 -0.93
C THR A 16 -13.43 -14.96 0.41
N HIS A 17 -12.89 -13.80 0.79
CA HIS A 17 -13.26 -13.09 2.02
C HIS A 17 -14.13 -11.88 1.69
N PRO A 18 -15.11 -11.51 2.53
CA PRO A 18 -15.85 -10.25 2.36
C PRO A 18 -14.90 -9.05 2.35
N VAL A 19 -15.02 -8.19 1.34
CA VAL A 19 -14.19 -6.99 1.20
C VAL A 19 -15.00 -5.73 1.46
N ARG A 20 -14.42 -4.82 2.25
CA ARG A 20 -14.90 -3.44 2.39
C ARG A 20 -13.95 -2.52 1.63
N LEU A 21 -14.48 -1.78 0.66
CA LEU A 21 -13.74 -0.77 -0.08
C LEU A 21 -14.07 0.57 0.55
N VAL A 22 -13.06 1.25 1.08
CA VAL A 22 -13.22 2.48 1.86
C VAL A 22 -12.31 3.54 1.28
N ALA A 23 -12.87 4.73 1.03
CA ALA A 23 -12.11 5.93 0.73
C ALA A 23 -12.13 6.80 1.98
N PHE A 24 -10.99 6.90 2.67
CA PHE A 24 -10.88 7.70 3.88
C PHE A 24 -10.76 9.19 3.53
N ASP A 25 -11.34 10.02 4.38
CA ASP A 25 -11.20 11.47 4.33
C ASP A 25 -10.10 11.93 5.31
N MET A 26 -9.62 13.16 5.09
CA MET A 26 -8.73 13.86 6.03
C MET A 26 -7.42 13.11 6.36
N GLU A 27 -6.90 12.30 5.43
CA GLU A 27 -5.58 11.63 5.53
C GLU A 27 -4.47 12.67 5.81
N GLU A 28 -4.44 13.71 4.97
CA GLU A 28 -3.47 14.81 5.00
C GLU A 28 -3.51 15.67 6.27
N TYR A 29 -4.62 15.58 7.03
CA TYR A 29 -4.82 16.29 8.29
C TYR A 29 -4.52 15.43 9.52
N GLY A 30 -3.85 14.29 9.31
CA GLY A 30 -3.43 13.38 10.38
C GLY A 30 -4.25 12.11 10.46
N LEU A 31 -4.63 11.53 9.32
CA LEU A 31 -5.27 10.21 9.22
C LEU A 31 -6.62 10.14 9.95
N LEU A 32 -7.37 11.24 9.98
CA LEU A 32 -8.53 11.36 10.88
C LEU A 32 -9.63 10.35 10.54
N GLY A 33 -9.95 10.16 9.25
CA GLY A 33 -10.97 9.23 8.80
C GLY A 33 -10.61 7.77 9.10
N SER A 34 -9.39 7.36 8.78
CA SER A 34 -8.91 5.99 9.05
C SER A 34 -8.72 5.71 10.54
N ALA A 35 -8.29 6.70 11.33
CA ALA A 35 -8.20 6.59 12.78
C ALA A 35 -9.57 6.39 13.43
N ALA A 36 -10.58 7.18 13.03
CA ALA A 36 -11.94 7.03 13.51
C ALA A 36 -12.51 5.65 13.15
N TYR A 37 -12.29 5.19 11.92
CA TYR A 37 -12.80 3.88 11.50
C TYR A 37 -12.08 2.72 12.18
N ALA A 38 -10.75 2.78 12.35
CA ALA A 38 -10.00 1.76 13.07
C ALA A 38 -10.43 1.66 14.54
N ALA A 39 -10.67 2.79 15.20
CA ALA A 39 -11.21 2.84 16.57
C ALA A 39 -12.62 2.23 16.63
N TYR A 40 -13.51 2.61 15.70
CA TYR A 40 -14.85 2.03 15.59
C TYR A 40 -14.81 0.50 15.46
N LEU A 41 -13.98 -0.04 14.54
CA LEU A 41 -13.85 -1.49 14.38
C LEU A 41 -13.36 -2.17 15.66
N LYS A 42 -12.46 -1.52 16.40
CA LYS A 42 -11.93 -2.03 17.67
C LYS A 42 -13.00 -2.08 18.75
N GLU A 43 -13.74 -1.00 18.92
CA GLU A 43 -14.85 -0.88 19.88
C GLU A 43 -15.94 -1.92 19.60
N GLN A 44 -16.27 -2.13 18.33
CA GLN A 44 -17.24 -3.12 17.89
C GLN A 44 -16.69 -4.56 17.86
N GLN A 45 -15.42 -4.76 18.25
CA GLN A 45 -14.72 -6.04 18.23
C GLN A 45 -14.84 -6.76 16.88
N GLN A 46 -14.86 -5.99 15.78
CA GLN A 46 -15.07 -6.53 14.45
C GLN A 46 -13.86 -7.36 14.02
N PRO A 47 -14.04 -8.62 13.60
CA PRO A 47 -12.96 -9.42 13.08
C PRO A 47 -12.49 -8.85 11.74
N LEU A 48 -11.22 -8.47 11.65
CA LEU A 48 -10.60 -7.96 10.43
C LEU A 48 -9.38 -8.82 10.08
N ARG A 49 -9.47 -9.58 8.99
CA ARG A 49 -8.40 -10.49 8.51
C ARG A 49 -7.16 -9.73 8.05
N LEU A 50 -7.36 -8.61 7.34
CA LEU A 50 -6.32 -7.78 6.76
C LEU A 50 -6.89 -6.42 6.34
N MET A 51 -6.15 -5.34 6.62
CA MET A 51 -6.35 -4.02 6.03
C MET A 51 -5.27 -3.77 4.97
N LEU A 52 -5.65 -3.20 3.82
CA LEU A 52 -4.70 -2.72 2.81
C LEU A 52 -4.94 -1.22 2.57
N SER A 53 -3.95 -0.39 2.86
CA SER A 53 -3.85 0.99 2.38
C SER A 53 -3.24 1.02 0.99
N LEU A 54 -3.79 1.85 0.11
CA LEU A 54 -3.30 2.06 -1.26
C LEU A 54 -2.71 3.47 -1.33
N GLU A 55 -1.40 3.62 -1.12
CA GLU A 55 -0.76 4.93 -0.95
C GLU A 55 0.28 5.18 -2.00
N MET A 56 -0.15 5.90 -3.02
CA MET A 56 0.45 6.13 -4.33
C MET A 56 0.90 4.86 -5.06
N LEU A 57 0.48 4.71 -6.32
CA LEU A 57 0.64 3.45 -7.07
C LEU A 57 1.07 3.65 -8.52
N GLY A 58 1.42 4.88 -8.90
CA GLY A 58 1.48 5.29 -10.31
C GLY A 58 2.76 6.01 -10.73
N TYR A 59 3.58 6.51 -9.81
CA TYR A 59 4.80 7.23 -10.18
C TYR A 59 5.99 6.28 -10.31
N CYS A 60 6.69 6.36 -11.45
CA CYS A 60 7.90 5.58 -11.71
C CYS A 60 9.04 6.49 -12.17
N ASP A 61 10.25 6.22 -11.67
CA ASP A 61 11.48 6.83 -12.16
C ASP A 61 12.56 5.76 -12.31
N ARG A 62 12.88 5.43 -13.57
CA ARG A 62 13.84 4.38 -13.95
C ARG A 62 15.28 4.89 -14.05
N THR A 63 15.52 6.16 -13.71
CA THR A 63 16.89 6.69 -13.68
C THR A 63 17.66 6.09 -12.50
N PRO A 64 18.95 5.74 -12.66
CA PRO A 64 19.76 5.25 -11.56
C PRO A 64 19.79 6.25 -10.38
N ASN A 65 19.56 5.74 -9.16
CA ASN A 65 19.52 6.52 -7.91
C ASN A 65 18.31 7.46 -7.76
N SER A 66 17.23 7.24 -8.51
CA SER A 66 15.97 7.96 -8.33
C SER A 66 15.24 7.63 -7.03
N GLN A 67 15.56 6.49 -6.41
CA GLN A 67 14.90 6.04 -5.20
C GLN A 67 15.67 6.41 -3.94
N TRP A 68 15.05 7.24 -3.11
CA TRP A 68 15.53 7.60 -1.78
C TRP A 68 14.99 6.65 -0.71
N TYR A 69 15.68 6.60 0.43
CA TYR A 69 15.28 5.79 1.56
C TYR A 69 15.67 6.44 2.89
N PRO A 70 14.94 6.12 3.97
CA PRO A 70 15.45 6.27 5.33
C PRO A 70 16.82 5.58 5.50
N PRO A 71 17.66 6.03 6.46
CA PRO A 71 18.99 5.46 6.68
C PRO A 71 18.99 3.93 6.81
N GLY A 72 19.97 3.28 6.17
CA GLY A 72 20.18 1.83 6.21
C GLY A 72 19.38 1.01 5.19
N LEU A 73 18.18 1.45 4.81
CA LEU A 73 17.33 0.67 3.89
C LEU A 73 17.90 0.61 2.47
N LYS A 74 18.64 1.64 2.03
CA LYS A 74 19.28 1.69 0.70
C LYS A 74 20.22 0.52 0.38
N TYR A 75 20.69 -0.22 1.38
CA TYR A 75 21.59 -1.37 1.18
C TYR A 75 20.84 -2.67 0.87
N PHE A 76 19.51 -2.70 1.02
CA PHE A 76 18.68 -3.89 0.86
C PHE A 76 17.68 -3.79 -0.30
N TYR A 77 17.42 -2.58 -0.80
CA TYR A 77 16.38 -2.32 -1.80
C TYR A 77 16.95 -1.64 -3.06
N PRO A 78 16.25 -1.73 -4.21
CA PRO A 78 16.71 -1.18 -5.48
C PRO A 78 16.96 0.33 -5.41
N ASN A 79 17.91 0.83 -6.21
CA ASN A 79 18.17 2.28 -6.32
C ASN A 79 17.35 2.98 -7.41
N GLN A 80 16.51 2.26 -8.14
CA GLN A 80 15.54 2.80 -9.11
C GLN A 80 14.14 2.73 -8.52
N GLY A 81 13.32 3.74 -8.84
CA GLY A 81 11.96 3.91 -8.36
C GLY A 81 10.91 3.33 -9.32
N ASP A 82 11.04 2.06 -9.70
CA ASP A 82 10.17 1.37 -10.66
C ASP A 82 9.55 0.08 -10.09
N PHE A 83 9.29 0.07 -8.78
CA PHE A 83 8.72 -1.06 -8.04
C PHE A 83 7.57 -0.64 -7.12
N ILE A 84 6.74 -1.60 -6.70
CA ILE A 84 5.80 -1.45 -5.59
C ILE A 84 6.39 -2.02 -4.30
N ALA A 85 6.32 -1.25 -3.23
CA ALA A 85 6.58 -1.72 -1.88
C ALA A 85 5.29 -2.18 -1.20
N LEU A 86 5.38 -3.30 -0.49
CA LEU A 86 4.43 -3.69 0.54
C LEU A 86 5.09 -3.40 1.89
N VAL A 87 4.49 -2.52 2.69
CA VAL A 87 4.97 -2.15 4.02
C VAL A 87 3.93 -2.58 5.05
N GLY A 88 4.32 -3.23 6.14
CA GLY A 88 3.36 -4.00 6.95
C GLY A 88 3.90 -4.41 8.30
N ASN A 89 3.03 -4.60 9.29
CA ASN A 89 3.44 -5.08 10.61
C ASN A 89 3.80 -6.57 10.58
N LEU A 90 4.64 -7.05 11.51
CA LEU A 90 5.17 -8.43 11.50
C LEU A 90 4.11 -9.56 11.30
N PRO A 91 2.89 -9.47 11.83
CA PRO A 91 1.86 -10.49 11.59
C PRO A 91 1.45 -10.66 10.12
N THR A 92 1.79 -9.75 9.21
CA THR A 92 1.43 -9.81 7.78
C THR A 92 2.46 -10.54 6.91
N ILE A 93 3.47 -11.21 7.49
CA ILE A 93 4.55 -11.86 6.71
C ILE A 93 4.04 -12.83 5.64
N LEU A 94 3.01 -13.61 5.93
CA LEU A 94 2.42 -14.52 4.95
C LEU A 94 1.64 -13.77 3.87
N ASP A 95 0.96 -12.68 4.24
CA ASP A 95 0.23 -11.82 3.31
C ASP A 95 1.19 -11.12 2.34
N PHE A 96 2.37 -10.69 2.80
CA PHE A 96 3.43 -10.16 1.94
C PHE A 96 3.83 -11.14 0.85
N ARG A 97 4.16 -12.38 1.24
CA ARG A 97 4.63 -13.41 0.30
C ARG A 97 3.56 -13.71 -0.74
N HIS A 98 2.30 -13.77 -0.30
CA HIS A 98 1.17 -14.04 -1.17
C HIS A 98 0.93 -12.92 -2.17
N LEU A 99 0.78 -11.67 -1.71
CA LEU A 99 0.50 -10.52 -2.58
C LEU A 99 1.68 -10.21 -3.50
N ALA A 100 2.92 -10.24 -2.98
CA ALA A 100 4.11 -9.99 -3.78
C ALA A 100 4.26 -11.00 -4.93
N ARG A 101 3.86 -12.27 -4.71
CA ARG A 101 3.87 -13.27 -5.79
C ARG A 101 2.96 -12.87 -6.93
N PHE A 102 1.72 -12.46 -6.66
CA PHE A 102 0.77 -12.08 -7.70
C PHE A 102 1.14 -10.75 -8.39
N ILE A 103 1.66 -9.78 -7.63
CA ILE A 103 2.15 -8.51 -8.19
C ILE A 103 3.33 -8.78 -9.17
N ARG A 104 4.26 -9.66 -8.78
CA ARG A 104 5.38 -10.06 -9.66
C ARG A 104 4.91 -10.85 -10.88
N GLN A 105 3.92 -11.72 -10.74
CA GLN A 105 3.30 -12.43 -11.87
C GLN A 105 2.61 -11.47 -12.85
N ALA A 106 2.13 -10.32 -12.37
CA ALA A 106 1.62 -9.25 -13.21
C ALA A 106 2.72 -8.38 -13.86
N GLY A 107 4.00 -8.76 -13.71
CA GLY A 107 5.13 -8.08 -14.34
C GLY A 107 5.73 -6.94 -13.53
N ILE A 108 5.29 -6.72 -12.29
CA ILE A 108 5.75 -5.61 -11.46
C ILE A 108 6.78 -6.07 -10.42
N PRO A 109 7.99 -5.47 -10.38
CA PRO A 109 8.90 -5.65 -9.27
C PRO A 109 8.22 -5.28 -7.95
N CYS A 110 8.31 -6.17 -6.96
CA CYS A 110 7.66 -5.98 -5.67
C CYS A 110 8.65 -6.20 -4.53
N GLN A 111 8.75 -5.22 -3.64
CA GLN A 111 9.59 -5.24 -2.44
C GLN A 111 8.71 -5.34 -1.19
N CYS A 112 9.17 -6.05 -0.17
CA CYS A 112 8.44 -6.17 1.09
C CYS A 112 9.28 -5.59 2.23
N LEU A 113 8.64 -4.81 3.09
CA LEU A 113 9.24 -4.24 4.29
C LEU A 113 8.38 -4.62 5.52
N PRO A 114 8.75 -5.71 6.23
CA PRO A 114 8.16 -6.01 7.53
C PRO A 114 8.66 -4.99 8.56
N VAL A 115 7.72 -4.36 9.25
CA VAL A 115 7.98 -3.26 10.19
C VAL A 115 7.68 -3.71 11.63
N PRO A 116 8.69 -3.78 12.50
CA PRO A 116 8.49 -4.05 13.92
C PRO A 116 7.99 -2.80 14.66
N LEU A 117 7.50 -3.00 15.89
CA LEU A 117 7.13 -1.92 16.82
C LEU A 117 6.23 -0.84 16.19
N ARG A 118 5.34 -1.23 15.26
CA ARG A 118 4.40 -0.34 14.56
C ARG A 118 5.09 0.83 13.85
N GLY A 119 6.36 0.72 13.47
CA GLY A 119 7.07 1.77 12.73
C GLY A 119 7.61 2.92 13.57
N VAL A 120 7.69 2.77 14.90
CA VAL A 120 8.30 3.80 15.79
C VAL A 120 9.77 4.07 15.42
N ILE A 121 10.51 3.05 14.98
CA ILE A 121 11.93 3.17 14.60
C ILE A 121 12.10 3.90 13.26
N VAL A 122 11.17 3.69 12.32
CA VAL A 122 11.21 4.29 10.98
C VAL A 122 9.87 4.98 10.73
N PRO A 123 9.66 6.20 11.27
CA PRO A 123 8.37 6.87 11.24
C PRO A 123 7.80 7.07 9.82
N GLN A 124 8.65 7.15 8.80
CA GLN A 124 8.25 7.22 7.39
C GLN A 124 7.36 6.05 6.97
N THR A 125 7.48 4.89 7.62
CA THR A 125 6.63 3.72 7.37
C THR A 125 5.20 3.87 7.90
N ARG A 126 4.89 4.97 8.60
CA ARG A 126 3.58 5.25 9.19
C ARG A 126 2.77 6.32 8.43
N LEU A 127 3.28 6.81 7.30
CA LEU A 127 2.69 7.91 6.53
C LEU A 127 1.63 7.42 5.54
N SER A 128 0.57 6.79 6.05
CA SER A 128 -0.70 6.49 5.35
C SER A 128 -1.70 5.84 6.32
N ASP A 129 -2.93 5.64 5.86
CA ASP A 129 -4.09 5.11 6.58
C ASP A 129 -3.92 3.72 7.22
N HIS A 130 -2.85 2.97 6.93
CA HIS A 130 -2.58 1.70 7.63
C HIS A 130 -2.06 1.91 9.06
N ALA A 131 -1.49 3.08 9.38
CA ALA A 131 -0.86 3.32 10.67
C ALA A 131 -1.84 3.26 11.86
N PRO A 132 -3.05 3.87 11.80
CA PRO A 132 -4.03 3.75 12.87
C PRO A 132 -4.48 2.30 13.10
N PHE A 133 -4.51 1.47 12.05
CA PHE A 133 -4.81 0.04 12.19
C PHE A 133 -3.71 -0.72 12.93
N TRP A 134 -2.43 -0.39 12.68
CA TRP A 134 -1.33 -0.93 13.48
C TRP A 134 -1.47 -0.54 14.96
N ASP A 135 -1.90 0.69 15.25
CA ASP A 135 -2.05 1.18 16.62
C ASP A 135 -3.17 0.45 17.38
N GLN A 136 -4.23 0.05 16.68
CA GLN A 136 -5.33 -0.78 17.21
C GLN A 136 -5.02 -2.29 17.26
N GLY A 137 -3.85 -2.70 16.77
CA GLY A 137 -3.36 -4.09 16.77
C GLY A 137 -3.84 -4.93 15.58
N TYR A 138 -4.35 -4.32 14.52
CA TYR A 138 -4.78 -5.03 13.32
C TYR A 138 -3.63 -5.40 12.39
N ARG A 139 -3.82 -6.45 11.60
CA ARG A 139 -2.95 -6.81 10.46
C ARG A 139 -3.21 -5.80 9.35
N ALA A 140 -2.21 -4.98 9.01
CA ALA A 140 -2.37 -3.96 7.98
C ALA A 140 -1.13 -3.82 7.10
N LEU A 141 -1.37 -3.61 5.81
CA LEU A 141 -0.37 -3.40 4.77
C LEU A 141 -0.60 -2.06 4.09
N MET A 142 0.46 -1.36 3.74
CA MET A 142 0.48 -0.29 2.75
C MET A 142 1.07 -0.82 1.46
N VAL A 143 0.35 -0.63 0.35
CA VAL A 143 0.84 -0.86 -1.00
C VAL A 143 1.22 0.51 -1.56
N THR A 144 2.48 0.69 -1.94
CA THR A 144 2.99 2.02 -2.31
C THR A 144 4.05 1.98 -3.39
N ASP A 145 4.06 2.97 -4.26
CA ASP A 145 5.18 3.36 -5.11
C ASP A 145 6.19 4.22 -4.35
N THR A 146 6.16 4.24 -3.02
CA THR A 146 7.04 5.02 -2.12
C THR A 146 6.95 6.54 -2.23
N ALA A 147 6.04 7.07 -3.04
CA ALA A 147 5.59 8.45 -3.02
C ALA A 147 6.76 9.47 -2.94
N PHE A 148 6.82 10.27 -1.86
CA PHE A 148 7.83 11.31 -1.61
C PHE A 148 9.29 10.82 -1.63
N LEU A 149 9.54 9.50 -1.57
CA LEU A 149 10.88 8.94 -1.70
C LEU A 149 11.38 8.87 -3.16
N ARG A 150 10.52 9.09 -4.15
CA ARG A 150 10.90 9.14 -5.57
C ARG A 150 10.17 10.22 -6.39
N ASN A 151 8.98 10.64 -5.97
CA ASN A 151 8.10 11.54 -6.72
C ASN A 151 8.38 13.02 -6.37
N PRO A 152 8.97 13.82 -7.29
CA PRO A 152 9.25 15.22 -7.05
C PRO A 152 7.99 16.11 -7.05
N HIS A 153 6.85 15.58 -7.50
CA HIS A 153 5.56 16.27 -7.61
C HIS A 153 4.66 16.09 -6.38
N TYR A 154 5.04 15.24 -5.42
CA TYR A 154 4.27 14.95 -4.21
C TYR A 154 3.85 16.22 -3.45
N HIS A 155 2.55 16.33 -3.10
CA HIS A 155 1.89 17.52 -2.53
C HIS A 155 2.08 18.84 -3.31
N LYS A 156 2.28 18.80 -4.63
CA LYS A 156 2.41 19.99 -5.47
C LYS A 156 1.33 20.04 -6.55
N PRO A 157 0.97 21.23 -7.07
CA PRO A 157 0.07 21.36 -8.22
C PRO A 157 0.58 20.72 -9.53
N SER A 158 1.82 20.26 -9.54
CA SER A 158 2.41 19.47 -10.63
C SER A 158 2.07 17.99 -10.54
N ASP A 159 1.46 17.50 -9.44
CA ASP A 159 0.97 16.13 -9.34
C ASP A 159 -0.23 15.95 -10.28
N ARG A 160 0.05 15.37 -11.44
CA ARG A 160 -0.85 15.36 -12.60
C ARG A 160 -0.82 13.99 -13.25
N ILE A 161 -1.90 13.65 -13.95
CA ILE A 161 -2.06 12.35 -14.60
C ILE A 161 -0.95 12.03 -15.61
N ASP A 162 -0.40 13.05 -16.28
CA ASP A 162 0.68 12.92 -17.26
C ASP A 162 2.04 12.56 -16.63
N THR A 163 2.18 12.70 -15.30
CA THR A 163 3.36 12.27 -14.55
C THR A 163 3.28 10.80 -14.10
N LEU A 164 2.14 10.14 -14.32
CA LEU A 164 1.91 8.75 -13.90
C LEU A 164 2.20 7.76 -15.02
N ASP A 165 2.78 6.62 -14.66
CA ASP A 165 2.91 5.44 -15.49
C ASP A 165 1.64 4.58 -15.33
N LEU A 166 0.69 4.77 -16.24
CA LEU A 166 -0.61 4.09 -16.19
C LEU A 166 -0.51 2.59 -16.47
N ASP A 167 0.47 2.15 -17.26
CA ASP A 167 0.69 0.73 -17.54
C ASP A 167 1.24 0.01 -16.31
N PHE A 168 2.16 0.66 -15.60
CA PHE A 168 2.62 0.23 -14.28
C PHE A 168 1.44 0.13 -13.31
N MET A 169 0.66 1.20 -13.14
CA MET A 169 -0.48 1.23 -12.21
C MET A 169 -1.55 0.16 -12.57
N THR A 170 -1.77 -0.08 -13.86
CA THR A 170 -2.67 -1.13 -14.36
C THR A 170 -2.19 -2.52 -13.97
N SER A 171 -0.89 -2.78 -14.12
CA SER A 171 -0.29 -4.07 -13.77
C SER A 171 -0.30 -4.30 -12.25
N VAL A 172 -0.07 -3.24 -11.46
CA VAL A 172 -0.27 -3.27 -10.00
C VAL A 172 -1.71 -3.63 -9.64
N CYS A 173 -2.69 -2.97 -10.26
CA CYS A 173 -4.11 -3.24 -10.05
C CYS A 173 -4.46 -4.71 -10.35
N ARG A 174 -4.00 -5.25 -11.49
CA ARG A 174 -4.20 -6.67 -11.86
C ARG A 174 -3.59 -7.63 -10.83
N GLY A 175 -2.38 -7.34 -10.37
CA GLY A 175 -1.71 -8.12 -9.32
C GLY A 175 -2.50 -8.11 -8.01
N LEU A 176 -3.04 -6.96 -7.61
CA LEU A 176 -3.87 -6.84 -6.42
C LEU A 176 -5.22 -7.56 -6.55
N ILE A 177 -5.91 -7.45 -7.69
CA ILE A 177 -7.16 -8.18 -7.97
C ILE A 177 -6.92 -9.69 -7.79
N ALA A 178 -5.88 -10.23 -8.44
CA ALA A 178 -5.55 -11.66 -8.35
C ALA A 178 -5.14 -12.07 -6.93
N GLY A 179 -4.31 -11.26 -6.26
CA GLY A 179 -3.82 -11.54 -4.92
C GLY A 179 -4.93 -11.56 -3.86
N LEU A 180 -5.80 -10.54 -3.88
CA LEU A 180 -6.93 -10.42 -2.94
C LEU A 180 -8.04 -11.42 -3.24
N GLY A 181 -8.33 -11.69 -4.52
CA GLY A 181 -9.31 -12.70 -4.93
C GLY A 181 -8.95 -14.11 -4.44
N ASN A 182 -7.66 -14.39 -4.25
CA ASN A 182 -7.15 -15.69 -3.80
C ASN A 182 -6.54 -15.64 -2.39
N LEU A 183 -6.88 -14.63 -1.58
CA LEU A 183 -6.35 -14.53 -0.22
C LEU A 183 -6.89 -15.67 0.64
N VAL A 184 -5.99 -16.44 1.25
CA VAL A 184 -6.31 -17.55 2.16
C VAL A 184 -6.46 -17.04 3.58
#